data_AF-A0A4Z0P8G0-F1
#
_entry.id   AF-A0A4Z0P8G0-F1
#
_cell.length_a   1.000
_cell.length_b   1.000
_cell.length_c   1.000
_cell.angle_alpha   90.00
_cell.angle_beta   90.00
_cell.angle_gamma   90.00
#
_symmetry.space_group_name_H-M   'P 1'
#
loop_
_entity.id
_entity.type
_entity.pdbx_description
1 polymer ?
#
loop_
_entity_poly.entity_id
_entity_poly.type
_entity_poly.pdbx_seq_one_letter_code
_entity_poly.pdbx_strand_id
1 'polypeptide(L)'
;MKASVRIVLSLLAFLTAFSVQAQTTAGGMQEPIYPKETKAESLPIKVLTGTVFNDMGEPLAGANVTVVGDKNNTITTNSVGGYVLRTTAAQPVLRITYAGYKDLEQTVNPLHPTSFTLEAVANYKRDLKKRSKAAEKAYRN
;
A
#
# COMPACT_ATOMS: atom_id res chain seq x y z
N MET A 1 28.05 -61.09 -27.89
CA MET A 1 27.92 -61.09 -26.42
C MET A 1 26.56 -61.68 -26.07
N LYS A 2 26.57 -62.87 -25.44
CA LYS A 2 25.58 -63.54 -24.54
C LYS A 2 24.08 -63.20 -24.77
N ALA A 3 23.31 -64.12 -25.39
CA ALA A 3 22.48 -65.17 -24.74
C ALA A 3 21.25 -64.59 -23.99
N SER A 4 20.01 -64.76 -24.49
CA SER A 4 19.10 -65.92 -24.32
C SER A 4 18.00 -65.63 -23.26
N VAL A 5 16.71 -65.66 -23.66
CA VAL A 5 15.70 -66.71 -23.31
C VAL A 5 14.88 -66.36 -22.05
N ARG A 6 13.62 -65.88 -22.20
CA ARG A 6 12.28 -66.57 -22.17
C ARG A 6 11.57 -66.42 -20.81
N ILE A 7 10.35 -65.83 -20.82
CA ILE A 7 9.01 -66.42 -20.51
C ILE A 7 8.90 -66.90 -19.05
N VAL A 8 7.93 -66.42 -18.26
CA VAL A 8 6.75 -67.16 -17.72
C VAL A 8 6.04 -66.16 -16.76
N LEU A 9 4.87 -65.59 -17.06
CA LEU A 9 3.51 -66.04 -16.74
C LEU A 9 3.34 -66.71 -15.35
N SER A 10 2.91 -65.98 -14.32
CA SER A 10 2.18 -66.62 -13.21
C SER A 10 1.18 -65.68 -12.53
N LEU A 11 -0.08 -66.01 -12.76
CA LEU A 11 -1.23 -65.75 -11.90
C LEU A 11 -0.94 -66.20 -10.47
N LEU A 12 -1.25 -65.40 -9.44
CA LEU A 12 -1.88 -65.90 -8.21
C LEU A 12 -2.41 -64.76 -7.35
N ALA A 13 -3.70 -64.85 -7.05
CA ALA A 13 -4.38 -64.03 -6.06
C ALA A 13 -3.83 -64.27 -4.65
N PHE A 14 -3.73 -63.23 -3.84
CA PHE A 14 -3.89 -63.37 -2.39
C PHE A 14 -4.69 -62.19 -1.83
N LEU A 15 -5.98 -62.47 -1.68
CA LEU A 15 -6.86 -61.81 -0.73
C LEU A 15 -6.34 -62.19 0.67
N THR A 16 -5.81 -61.24 1.43
CA THR A 16 -5.57 -61.42 2.86
C THR A 16 -6.21 -60.27 3.59
N ALA A 17 -7.26 -60.60 4.34
CA ALA A 17 -7.90 -59.74 5.31
C ALA A 17 -6.86 -59.10 6.21
N PHE A 18 -6.83 -57.76 6.26
CA PHE A 18 -6.10 -57.07 7.31
C PHE A 18 -7.04 -56.93 8.50
N SER A 19 -6.84 -57.85 9.45
CA SER A 19 -7.52 -57.92 10.73
C SER A 19 -7.39 -56.60 11.48
N VAL A 20 -8.53 -56.10 12.00
CA VAL A 20 -8.54 -55.02 12.99
C VAL A 20 -7.90 -55.56 14.26
N GLN A 21 -6.67 -55.13 14.55
CA GLN A 21 -6.07 -55.28 15.87
C GLN A 21 -6.28 -53.96 16.62
N ALA A 22 -7.24 -53.95 17.54
CA ALA A 22 -7.30 -52.94 18.58
C ALA A 22 -6.07 -53.14 19.48
N GLN A 23 -5.17 -52.15 19.53
CA GLN A 23 -4.21 -52.02 20.61
C GLN A 23 -4.39 -50.64 21.23
N THR A 24 -5.06 -50.66 22.38
CA THR A 24 -4.97 -49.67 23.42
C THR A 24 -3.50 -49.38 23.75
N THR A 25 -3.05 -48.16 23.50
CA THR A 25 -1.86 -47.62 24.16
C THR A 25 -2.27 -46.34 24.86
N ALA A 26 -2.06 -46.37 26.17
CA ALA A 26 -2.30 -45.31 27.12
C ALA A 26 -1.48 -44.05 26.78
N GLY A 27 -1.98 -42.92 27.25
CA GLY A 27 -1.12 -41.78 27.61
C GLY A 27 -0.83 -40.81 26.48
N GLY A 28 -1.73 -39.85 26.33
CA GLY A 28 -1.44 -38.58 25.70
C GLY A 28 -2.60 -37.66 25.98
N MET A 29 -2.42 -36.71 26.90
CA MET A 29 -3.30 -35.55 26.98
C MET A 29 -3.32 -34.91 25.60
N GLN A 30 -4.41 -35.09 24.85
CA GLN A 30 -4.66 -34.27 23.68
C GLN A 30 -4.76 -32.83 24.18
N GLU A 31 -3.71 -32.03 23.98
CA GLU A 31 -3.82 -30.59 24.12
C GLU A 31 -4.93 -30.10 23.18
N PRO A 32 -5.85 -29.24 23.65
CA PRO A 32 -6.85 -28.67 22.77
C PRO A 32 -6.14 -27.93 21.64
N ILE A 33 -6.52 -28.25 20.41
CA ILE A 33 -6.01 -27.54 19.22
C ILE A 33 -6.58 -26.12 19.28
N TYR A 34 -5.81 -25.20 19.84
CA TYR A 34 -6.03 -23.78 19.67
C TYR A 34 -5.73 -23.43 18.20
N PRO A 35 -6.62 -22.74 17.48
CA PRO A 35 -6.26 -22.14 16.21
C PRO A 35 -5.07 -21.23 16.49
N LYS A 36 -3.90 -21.53 15.91
CA LYS A 36 -2.83 -20.54 15.86
C LYS A 36 -3.38 -19.37 15.07
N GLU A 37 -3.76 -18.31 15.77
CA GLU A 37 -4.08 -17.02 15.19
C GLU A 37 -2.91 -16.68 14.26
N THR A 38 -3.19 -16.74 12.96
CA THR A 38 -2.28 -16.20 11.96
C THR A 38 -2.34 -14.70 12.16
N LYS A 39 -1.44 -14.19 12.99
CA LYS A 39 -1.17 -12.77 13.16
C LYS A 39 -0.87 -12.23 11.77
N ALA A 40 -1.85 -11.60 11.15
CA ALA A 40 -1.64 -10.86 9.92
C ALA A 40 -0.49 -9.88 10.18
N GLU A 41 0.58 -10.03 9.42
CA GLU A 41 1.78 -9.20 9.56
C GLU A 41 1.43 -7.79 9.09
N SER A 42 0.87 -6.98 10.01
CA SER A 42 0.54 -5.59 9.74
C SER A 42 1.85 -4.83 9.53
N LEU A 43 2.05 -4.31 8.32
CA LEU A 43 3.18 -3.46 8.01
C LEU A 43 3.28 -2.31 9.04
N PRO A 44 4.50 -1.96 9.50
CA PRO A 44 4.67 -0.91 10.50
C PRO A 44 4.11 0.41 9.96
N ILE A 45 3.20 1.02 10.73
CA ILE A 45 2.63 2.34 10.40
C ILE A 45 3.68 3.40 10.71
N LYS A 46 3.98 4.24 9.71
CA LYS A 46 4.87 5.39 9.82
C LYS A 46 4.05 6.68 9.88
N VAL A 47 4.54 7.65 10.64
CA VAL A 47 3.91 8.98 10.76
C VAL A 47 4.79 10.00 10.06
N LEU A 48 4.24 10.69 9.07
CA LEU A 48 4.86 11.77 8.34
C LEU A 48 4.37 13.09 8.94
N THR A 49 5.31 13.97 9.27
CA THR A 49 5.00 15.31 9.79
C THR A 49 5.80 16.36 9.04
N GLY A 50 5.32 17.60 9.09
CA GLY A 50 5.99 18.71 8.44
C GLY A 50 5.11 19.93 8.30
N THR A 51 5.59 20.90 7.54
CA THR A 51 4.92 22.19 7.29
C THR A 51 5.05 22.58 5.83
N VAL A 52 3.98 23.13 5.26
CA VAL A 52 3.96 23.65 3.89
C VAL A 52 4.02 25.18 3.93
N PHE A 53 4.91 25.74 3.13
CA PHE A 53 5.15 27.17 2.99
C PHE A 53 4.96 27.63 1.53
N ASN A 54 4.75 28.93 1.34
CA ASN A 54 4.88 29.57 0.04
C ASN A 54 6.32 30.05 -0.21
N ASP A 55 6.56 30.52 -1.43
CA ASP A 55 7.81 31.15 -1.88
C ASP A 55 8.22 32.39 -1.06
N MET A 56 7.29 33.02 -0.34
CA MET A 56 7.55 34.13 0.59
C MET A 56 7.88 33.66 2.02
N GLY A 57 7.88 32.34 2.28
CA GLY A 57 8.14 31.75 3.59
C GLY A 57 6.94 31.76 4.55
N GLU A 58 5.74 32.13 4.08
CA GLU A 58 4.51 32.11 4.89
C GLU A 58 3.91 30.70 4.89
N PRO A 59 3.35 30.24 6.03
CA PRO A 59 2.71 28.93 6.12
C PRO A 59 1.43 28.89 5.27
N LEU A 60 1.25 27.79 4.55
CA LEU A 60 0.09 27.57 3.69
C LEU A 60 -0.93 26.65 4.37
N ALA A 61 -2.02 27.25 4.86
CA ALA A 61 -3.20 26.54 5.34
C ALA A 61 -4.09 26.10 4.16
N GLY A 62 -4.68 24.92 4.24
CA GLY A 62 -5.59 24.42 3.20
C GLY A 62 -4.90 23.73 2.01
N ALA A 63 -3.59 23.49 2.06
CA ALA A 63 -2.88 22.70 1.05
C ALA A 63 -3.20 21.20 1.22
N ASN A 64 -3.40 20.49 0.12
CA ASN A 64 -3.64 19.05 0.16
C ASN A 64 -2.32 18.30 0.07
N VAL A 65 -2.09 17.37 0.99
CA VAL A 65 -0.94 16.48 1.04
C VAL A 65 -1.44 15.06 0.85
N THR A 66 -0.98 14.40 -0.21
CA THR A 66 -1.41 13.05 -0.60
C THR A 66 -0.21 12.13 -0.76
N VAL A 67 -0.33 10.87 -0.32
CA VAL A 67 0.68 9.86 -0.68
C VAL A 67 0.45 9.41 -2.13
N VAL A 68 1.44 9.56 -2.99
CA VAL A 68 1.37 9.06 -4.37
C VAL A 68 1.20 7.53 -4.35
N GLY A 69 0.20 7.04 -5.08
CA GLY A 69 -0.19 5.63 -5.08
C GLY A 69 -1.30 5.28 -4.08
N ASP A 70 -1.60 6.16 -3.12
CA ASP A 70 -2.68 5.98 -2.14
C ASP A 70 -3.60 7.20 -2.11
N LYS A 71 -4.57 7.21 -3.03
CA LYS A 71 -5.53 8.31 -3.21
C LYS A 71 -6.47 8.50 -2.03
N ASN A 72 -6.63 7.50 -1.17
CA ASN A 72 -7.47 7.60 0.02
C ASN A 72 -6.73 8.28 1.17
N ASN A 73 -5.43 8.50 1.02
CA ASN A 73 -4.56 9.05 2.04
C ASN A 73 -4.16 10.48 1.70
N THR A 74 -5.19 11.34 1.68
CA THR A 74 -5.08 12.78 1.50
C THR A 74 -5.51 13.48 2.77
N ILE A 75 -4.70 14.44 3.22
CA ILE A 75 -5.02 15.33 4.33
C ILE A 75 -4.80 16.78 3.92
N THR A 76 -5.43 17.69 4.64
CA THR A 76 -5.31 19.13 4.40
C THR A 76 -4.50 19.78 5.52
N THR A 77 -3.61 20.71 5.16
CA THR A 77 -2.78 21.43 6.15
C THR A 77 -3.63 22.33 7.05
N ASN A 78 -3.22 22.44 8.32
CA ASN A 78 -3.89 23.27 9.31
C ASN A 78 -3.55 24.78 9.17
N SER A 79 -4.02 25.63 10.10
CA SER A 79 -3.80 27.09 10.07
C SER A 79 -2.34 27.53 10.12
N VAL A 80 -1.43 26.67 10.61
CA VAL A 80 0.02 26.94 10.64
C VAL A 80 0.76 26.23 9.51
N GLY A 81 0.04 25.71 8.50
CA GLY A 81 0.59 24.96 7.37
C GLY A 81 1.10 23.56 7.74
N GLY A 82 0.88 23.12 8.98
CA GLY A 82 1.33 21.85 9.50
C GLY A 82 0.48 20.68 9.00
N TYR A 83 1.11 19.52 8.89
CA TYR A 83 0.46 18.30 8.41
C TYR A 83 0.92 17.07 9.20
N VAL A 84 0.01 16.10 9.34
CA VAL A 84 0.29 14.79 9.95
C VAL A 84 -0.42 13.73 9.11
N LEU A 85 0.34 12.81 8.55
CA LEU A 85 -0.15 11.77 7.64
C LEU A 85 0.41 10.41 8.05
N ARG A 86 -0.39 9.35 7.99
CA ARG A 86 0.04 7.99 8.37
C ARG A 86 0.15 7.14 7.12
N THR A 87 1.23 6.37 6.99
CA THR A 87 1.44 5.51 5.82
C THR A 87 2.20 4.24 6.21
N THR A 88 1.96 3.14 5.49
CA THR A 88 2.73 1.91 5.60
C THR A 88 3.84 1.82 4.55
N ALA A 89 3.94 2.81 3.65
CA ALA A 89 4.94 2.85 2.60
C ALA A 89 6.37 2.97 3.17
N ALA A 90 7.31 2.21 2.61
CA ALA A 90 8.70 2.23 3.04
C ALA A 90 9.36 3.59 2.75
N GLN A 91 9.15 4.12 1.54
CA GLN A 91 9.63 5.40 1.01
C GLN A 91 8.45 6.13 0.36
N PRO A 92 7.63 6.86 1.14
CA PRO A 92 6.46 7.55 0.61
C PRO A 92 6.88 8.77 -0.22
N VAL A 93 6.24 8.91 -1.38
CA VAL A 93 6.28 10.14 -2.18
C VAL A 93 5.05 10.95 -1.83
N LEU A 94 5.24 12.18 -1.38
CA LEU A 94 4.15 13.11 -1.10
C LEU A 94 3.93 14.02 -2.29
N ARG A 95 2.67 14.13 -2.70
CA ARG A 95 2.18 15.14 -3.63
C ARG A 95 1.46 16.22 -2.84
N ILE A 96 1.93 17.45 -2.98
CA ILE A 96 1.36 18.64 -2.36
C ILE A 96 0.72 19.49 -3.45
N THR A 97 -0.56 19.80 -3.30
CA THR A 97 -1.33 20.60 -4.25
C THR A 97 -2.04 21.72 -3.53
N TYR A 98 -2.02 22.92 -4.09
CA TYR A 98 -2.75 24.07 -3.57
C TYR A 98 -3.16 25.02 -4.71
N ALA A 99 -4.33 25.63 -4.59
CA ALA A 99 -4.90 26.43 -5.67
C ALA A 99 -4.03 27.66 -5.96
N GLY A 100 -3.61 27.81 -7.22
CA GLY A 100 -2.73 28.91 -7.65
C GLY A 100 -1.24 28.64 -7.47
N TYR A 101 -0.85 27.44 -7.00
CA TYR A 101 0.53 27.01 -6.85
C TYR A 101 0.85 25.83 -7.76
N LYS A 102 2.14 25.61 -8.03
CA LYS A 102 2.60 24.42 -8.74
C LYS A 102 2.53 23.21 -7.81
N ASP A 103 2.07 22.09 -8.36
CA ASP A 103 2.10 20.82 -7.66
C ASP A 103 3.55 20.40 -7.41
N LEU A 104 3.84 19.92 -6.20
CA LEU A 104 5.15 19.43 -5.81
C LEU A 104 5.03 17.94 -5.47
N GLU A 105 5.90 17.12 -6.06
CA GLU A 105 6.05 15.71 -5.71
C GLU A 105 7.46 15.46 -5.19
N GLN A 106 7.57 14.94 -3.97
CA GLN A 106 8.86 14.72 -3.33
C GLN A 106 8.82 13.49 -2.41
N THR A 107 9.90 12.71 -2.45
CA THR A 107 10.11 11.59 -1.52
C THR A 107 10.46 12.12 -0.15
N VAL A 108 9.82 11.61 0.90
CA VAL A 108 10.09 12.03 2.28
C VAL A 108 10.60 10.90 3.15
N ASN A 109 11.42 11.27 4.14
CA ASN A 109 11.87 10.35 5.16
C ASN A 109 10.92 10.42 6.37
N PRO A 110 10.23 9.34 6.75
CA PRO A 110 9.34 9.31 7.90
C PRO A 110 10.03 9.57 9.26
N LEU A 111 11.35 9.49 9.32
CA LEU A 111 12.12 9.77 10.54
C LEU A 111 12.29 11.27 10.81
N HIS A 112 12.14 12.12 9.80
CA HIS A 112 12.41 13.55 9.91
C HIS A 112 11.23 14.38 9.41
N PRO A 113 10.78 15.39 10.20
CA PRO A 113 9.80 16.35 9.72
C PRO A 113 10.32 17.03 8.44
N THR A 114 9.51 17.07 7.40
CA THR A 114 9.90 17.64 6.10
C THR A 114 9.09 18.89 5.81
N SER A 115 9.79 19.98 5.50
CA SER A 115 9.14 21.22 5.06
C SER A 115 9.07 21.27 3.54
N PHE A 116 7.97 21.78 3.01
CA PHE A 116 7.76 21.99 1.58
C PHE A 116 7.57 23.45 1.25
N THR A 117 8.12 23.90 0.14
CA THR A 117 7.91 25.26 -0.39
C THR A 117 7.25 25.17 -1.75
N LEU A 118 6.05 25.74 -1.86
CA LEU A 118 5.31 25.78 -3.12
C LEU A 118 5.59 27.08 -3.89
N GLU A 119 5.77 26.95 -5.19
CA GLU A 119 5.96 28.08 -6.10
C GLU A 119 4.60 28.56 -6.65
N ALA A 120 4.35 29.86 -6.60
CA ALA A 120 3.13 30.44 -7.16
C ALA A 120 3.10 30.35 -8.70
N VAL A 121 1.93 30.06 -9.26
CA VAL A 121 1.74 30.04 -10.72
C VAL A 121 1.53 31.46 -11.23
N ALA A 122 2.49 31.96 -12.00
CA ALA A 122 2.36 33.25 -12.66
C ALA A 122 1.10 33.31 -13.55
N ASN A 123 0.37 34.43 -13.50
CA ASN A 123 -0.84 34.67 -14.29
C ASN A 123 -2.01 33.68 -14.06
N TYR A 124 -2.04 32.95 -12.94
CA TYR A 124 -3.07 31.95 -12.62
C TYR A 124 -4.51 32.40 -12.93
N LYS A 125 -4.91 33.61 -12.49
CA LYS A 125 -6.25 34.16 -12.74
C LYS A 125 -6.57 34.34 -14.23
N ARG A 126 -5.60 34.80 -15.02
CA ARG A 126 -5.77 35.02 -16.46
C ARG A 126 -6.00 33.68 -17.16
N ASP A 127 -5.20 32.69 -16.82
CA ASP A 127 -5.25 31.37 -17.45
C ASP A 127 -6.52 30.61 -17.05
N LEU A 128 -6.93 30.72 -15.78
CA LEU A 128 -8.21 30.21 -15.31
C LEU A 128 -9.38 30.80 -16.10
N LYS A 129 -9.38 32.13 -16.32
CA LYS A 129 -10.40 32.82 -17.12
C LYS A 129 -10.40 32.39 -18.60
N LYS A 130 -9.22 32.17 -19.19
CA LYS A 130 -9.12 31.66 -20.57
C LYS A 130 -9.70 30.25 -20.68
N ARG A 131 -9.34 29.38 -19.74
CA ARG A 131 -9.83 27.99 -19.68
C ARG A 131 -11.34 27.93 -19.47
N SER A 132 -11.89 28.78 -18.58
CA SER A 132 -13.35 28.82 -18.35
C SER A 132 -14.12 29.24 -19.60
N LYS A 133 -13.65 30.28 -20.30
CA LYS A 133 -14.26 30.72 -21.58
C LYS A 133 -14.19 29.65 -22.66
N ALA A 134 -13.06 28.95 -22.76
CA ALA A 134 -12.89 27.87 -23.73
C ALA A 134 -13.84 26.69 -23.42
N ALA A 135 -13.98 26.32 -22.14
CA ALA A 135 -14.90 25.29 -21.71
C ALA A 135 -16.37 25.67 -21.97
N GLU A 136 -16.76 26.91 -21.66
CA GLU A 136 -18.10 27.43 -21.93
C GLU A 136 -18.41 27.42 -23.43
N LYS A 137 -17.45 27.81 -24.27
CA LYS A 137 -17.59 27.73 -25.72
C LYS A 137 -17.74 26.29 -26.21
N ALA A 138 -16.97 25.35 -25.66
CA ALA A 138 -17.03 23.93 -26.02
C ALA A 138 -18.36 23.27 -25.63
N TYR A 139 -19.02 23.74 -24.58
CA TYR A 139 -20.34 23.24 -24.17
C TYR A 139 -21.49 23.75 -25.04
N ARG A 140 -21.33 24.92 -25.67
CA ARG A 140 -22.37 25.54 -26.51
C ARG A 140 -22.35 25.07 -27.98
N ASN A 141 -21.29 24.40 -28.40
CA ASN A 141 -21.10 23.89 -29.77
C ASN A 141 -21.36 22.39 -29.82
#